data_AF-A0A373NGV6-F1
#
_entry.id   AF-A0A373NGV6-F1
#
_cell.length_a   1.000
_cell.length_b   1.000
_cell.length_c   1.000
_cell.angle_alpha   90.00
_cell.angle_beta   90.00
_cell.angle_gamma   90.00
#
_symmetry.space_group_name_H-M   'P 1'
#
loop_
_entity.id
_entity.type
_entity.pdbx_description
1 polymer ?
#
loop_
_entity_poly.entity_id
_entity_poly.type
_entity_poly.pdbx_seq_one_letter_code
_entity_poly.pdbx_strand_id
1 'polypeptide(L)'
;MKCRIYALLFEPVLLAGQYNGEIFRKYVAPVLNSEISGVEIPASDPAFVYIEEMIRLSSQEPQYYEIRVRTQLEEFWCRLLDKITAVQIEPSSHREDSARIKEMLTSTTRTITEISEMCGFSSLSYFGKIFRQHTGVTPVQYRSGL
;
A
#
# COMPACT_ATOMS: atom_id res chain seq x y z
N MET A 1 -0.39 -19.62 -35.38
CA MET A 1 -0.75 -18.51 -34.47
C MET A 1 0.53 -18.11 -33.72
N LYS A 2 0.96 -16.83 -33.75
CA LYS A 2 2.14 -16.38 -33.00
C LYS A 2 1.68 -15.83 -31.66
N CYS A 3 1.99 -16.54 -30.58
CA CYS A 3 1.80 -16.02 -29.22
C CYS A 3 2.92 -15.02 -28.91
N ARG A 4 2.59 -13.92 -28.21
CA ARG A 4 3.55 -12.93 -27.72
C ARG A 4 3.35 -12.78 -26.22
N ILE A 5 4.46 -12.71 -25.49
CA ILE A 5 4.49 -12.47 -24.04
C ILE A 5 5.04 -11.07 -23.83
N TYR A 6 4.36 -10.29 -23.00
CA TYR A 6 4.76 -8.94 -22.61
C TYR A 6 5.05 -8.94 -21.12
N ALA A 7 6.13 -8.26 -20.72
CA ALA A 7 6.51 -8.09 -19.32
C ALA A 7 6.56 -6.58 -19.01
N LEU A 8 5.67 -6.13 -18.13
CA LEU A 8 5.60 -4.75 -17.66
C LEU A 8 6.16 -4.71 -16.23
N LEU A 9 7.42 -4.30 -16.09
CA LEU A 9 8.07 -4.14 -14.78
C LEU A 9 8.19 -2.65 -14.46
N PHE A 10 7.90 -2.28 -13.21
CA PHE A 10 7.97 -0.90 -12.77
C PHE A 10 8.40 -0.82 -11.30
N GLU A 11 9.10 0.27 -10.97
CA GLU A 11 9.47 0.57 -9.59
C GLU A 11 8.25 1.09 -8.81
N PRO A 12 7.99 0.61 -7.57
CA PRO A 12 6.85 1.03 -6.76
C PRO A 12 6.75 2.55 -6.52
N VAL A 13 7.87 3.27 -6.57
CA VAL A 13 7.89 4.73 -6.44
C VAL A 13 7.22 5.46 -7.60
N LEU A 14 7.03 4.80 -8.75
CA LEU A 14 6.25 5.38 -9.86
C LEU A 14 4.79 5.57 -9.49
N LEU A 15 4.24 4.73 -8.60
CA LEU A 15 2.89 4.89 -8.07
C LEU A 15 2.86 5.88 -6.89
N ALA A 16 3.82 5.75 -5.97
CA ALA A 16 3.73 6.41 -4.68
C ALA A 16 4.57 7.68 -4.51
N GLY A 17 5.45 7.98 -5.46
CA GLY A 17 6.44 9.06 -5.41
C GLY A 17 7.61 8.81 -4.45
N GLN A 18 7.37 8.13 -3.33
CA GLN A 18 8.39 7.81 -2.32
C GLN A 18 7.96 6.62 -1.45
N TYR A 19 8.93 5.80 -1.03
CA TYR A 19 8.70 4.62 -0.18
C TYR A 19 8.10 4.94 1.19
N ASN A 20 8.41 6.10 1.78
CA ASN A 20 7.95 6.47 3.12
C ASN A 20 6.69 7.36 3.12
N GLY A 21 6.04 7.50 1.96
CA GLY A 21 4.84 8.32 1.80
C GLY A 21 3.55 7.60 2.20
N GLU A 22 2.50 8.37 2.53
CA GLU A 22 1.19 7.81 2.87
C GLU A 22 0.58 7.00 1.71
N ILE A 23 0.81 7.38 0.46
CA ILE A 23 0.34 6.63 -0.71
C ILE A 23 0.99 5.24 -0.75
N PHE A 24 2.33 5.17 -0.62
CA PHE A 24 3.04 3.89 -0.62
C PHE A 24 2.51 2.99 0.47
N ARG A 25 2.42 3.52 1.69
CA ARG A 25 2.03 2.76 2.87
C ARG A 25 0.61 2.21 2.78
N LYS A 26 -0.34 2.98 2.23
CA LYS A 26 -1.74 2.58 2.15
C LYS A 26 -2.05 1.67 0.97
N TYR A 27 -1.40 1.90 -0.17
CA TYR A 27 -1.85 1.34 -1.44
C TYR A 27 -0.80 0.48 -2.15
N VAL A 28 0.45 0.45 -1.69
CA VAL A 28 1.53 -0.29 -2.34
C VAL A 28 2.14 -1.33 -1.40
N ALA A 29 2.54 -0.91 -0.19
CA ALA A 29 3.13 -1.79 0.81
C ALA A 29 2.27 -3.02 1.16
N PRO A 30 0.94 -2.92 1.29
CA PRO A 30 0.12 -4.10 1.61
C PRO A 30 0.19 -5.18 0.53
N VAL A 31 0.27 -4.79 -0.75
CA VAL A 31 0.40 -5.73 -1.86
C VAL A 31 1.78 -6.37 -1.87
N LEU A 32 2.84 -5.57 -1.72
CA LEU A 32 4.23 -6.05 -1.70
C LEU A 32 4.52 -7.00 -0.53
N ASN A 33 3.84 -6.80 0.60
CA ASN A 33 4.01 -7.62 1.80
C ASN A 33 2.97 -8.77 1.89
N SER A 34 2.10 -8.93 0.88
CA SER A 34 1.12 -10.00 0.85
C SER A 34 1.72 -11.31 0.34
N GLU A 35 1.03 -12.43 0.57
CA GLU A 35 1.39 -13.74 0.00
C GLU A 35 0.90 -13.93 -1.45
N ILE A 36 0.34 -12.89 -2.08
CA ILE A 36 -0.24 -12.97 -3.42
C ILE A 36 0.87 -13.21 -4.44
N SER A 37 0.85 -14.39 -5.08
CA SER A 37 1.79 -14.74 -6.15
C SER A 37 1.33 -14.30 -7.54
N GLY A 38 0.07 -13.93 -7.71
CA GLY A 38 -0.49 -13.46 -8.97
C GLY A 38 -2.00 -13.23 -8.91
N VAL A 39 -2.50 -12.38 -9.79
CA VAL A 39 -3.93 -12.11 -9.99
C VAL A 39 -4.25 -12.28 -11.47
N GLU A 40 -5.25 -13.10 -11.78
CA GLU A 40 -5.72 -13.26 -13.15
C GLU A 40 -6.60 -12.08 -13.56
N ILE A 41 -6.32 -11.52 -14.75
CA ILE A 41 -7.09 -10.43 -15.35
C ILE A 41 -7.48 -10.87 -16.77
N PRO A 42 -8.70 -11.41 -16.97
CA PRO A 42 -9.14 -11.83 -18.29
C PRO A 42 -9.36 -10.62 -19.20
N ALA A 43 -9.34 -10.83 -20.52
CA ALA A 43 -9.56 -9.75 -21.50
C ALA A 43 -10.95 -9.07 -21.40
N SER A 44 -11.92 -9.74 -20.78
CA SER A 44 -13.24 -9.17 -20.48
C SER A 44 -13.22 -8.22 -19.28
N ASP A 45 -12.13 -8.19 -18.51
CA ASP A 45 -12.01 -7.36 -17.34
C ASP A 45 -11.75 -5.89 -17.70
N PRO A 46 -12.46 -4.92 -17.10
CA PRO A 46 -12.19 -3.52 -17.33
C PRO A 46 -10.76 -3.07 -16.99
N ALA A 47 -10.02 -3.80 -16.15
CA ALA A 47 -8.61 -3.49 -15.90
C ALA A 47 -7.69 -3.81 -17.09
N PHE A 48 -8.13 -4.68 -18.01
CA PHE A 48 -7.31 -5.12 -19.13
C PHE A 48 -6.97 -3.99 -20.11
N VAL A 49 -7.87 -3.02 -20.30
CA VAL A 49 -7.66 -1.92 -21.27
C VAL A 49 -6.43 -1.08 -20.93
N TYR A 50 -6.09 -0.94 -19.65
CA TYR A 50 -4.92 -0.18 -19.22
C TYR A 50 -3.61 -0.93 -19.53
N ILE A 51 -3.62 -2.26 -19.48
CA ILE A 51 -2.49 -3.10 -19.90
C ILE A 51 -2.26 -2.96 -21.40
N GLU A 52 -3.32 -3.08 -22.20
CA GLU A 52 -3.24 -2.91 -23.66
C GLU A 52 -2.73 -1.51 -24.02
N GLU A 53 -3.22 -0.48 -23.31
CA GLU A 53 -2.80 0.89 -23.54
C GLU A 53 -1.32 1.10 -23.21
N MET A 54 -0.81 0.56 -22.09
CA MET A 54 0.62 0.62 -21.76
C MET A 54 1.48 -0.07 -22.83
N ILE A 55 1.06 -1.24 -23.31
CA ILE A 55 1.76 -1.95 -24.40
C ILE A 55 1.76 -1.11 -25.68
N ARG A 56 0.62 -0.49 -26.04
CA ARG A 56 0.52 0.40 -27.19
C ARG A 56 1.43 1.62 -27.05
N LEU A 57 1.40 2.29 -25.90
CA LEU A 57 2.24 3.44 -25.61
C LEU A 57 3.73 3.07 -25.69
N SER A 58 4.13 1.91 -25.17
CA SER A 58 5.53 1.43 -25.23
C SER A 58 5.99 1.13 -26.66
N SER A 59 5.06 0.83 -27.58
CA SER A 59 5.39 0.57 -28.98
C SER A 59 5.47 1.85 -29.82
N GLN A 60 4.75 2.91 -29.41
CA GLN A 60 4.63 4.16 -30.17
C GLN A 60 5.52 5.29 -29.64
N GLU A 61 5.86 5.25 -28.34
CA GLU A 61 6.58 6.30 -27.61
C GLU A 61 6.16 7.74 -27.99
N PRO A 62 4.86 8.06 -27.90
CA PRO A 62 4.36 9.37 -28.33
C PRO A 62 4.83 10.48 -27.40
N GLN A 63 4.56 11.74 -27.76
CA GLN A 63 4.87 12.88 -26.90
C GLN A 63 4.25 12.69 -25.50
N TYR A 64 5.07 12.95 -24.47
CA TYR A 64 4.76 12.75 -23.05
C TYR A 64 4.53 11.28 -22.66
N TYR A 65 5.15 10.35 -23.39
CA TYR A 65 5.09 8.90 -23.17
C TYR A 65 5.14 8.49 -21.70
N GLU A 66 6.17 8.96 -20.98
CA GLU A 66 6.40 8.60 -19.57
C GLU A 66 5.21 8.96 -18.67
N ILE A 67 4.66 10.16 -18.86
CA ILE A 67 3.49 10.64 -18.10
C ILE A 67 2.26 9.81 -18.46
N ARG A 68 2.04 9.53 -19.76
CA ARG A 68 0.90 8.75 -20.23
C ARG A 68 0.91 7.33 -19.68
N VAL A 69 2.06 6.66 -19.73
CA VAL A 69 2.23 5.32 -19.16
C VAL A 69 1.98 5.34 -17.66
N ARG A 70 2.52 6.34 -16.95
CA ARG A 70 2.28 6.49 -15.51
C ARG A 70 0.79 6.64 -15.19
N THR A 71 0.05 7.45 -15.95
CA THR A 71 -1.41 7.58 -15.76
C THR A 71 -2.12 6.24 -15.93
N GLN A 72 -1.79 5.47 -16.97
CA GLN A 72 -2.40 4.14 -17.16
C GLN A 72 -2.04 3.17 -16.04
N LEU A 73 -0.79 3.22 -15.57
CA LEU A 73 -0.32 2.40 -14.46
C LEU A 73 -1.07 2.71 -13.16
N GLU A 74 -1.29 3.99 -12.85
CA GLU A 74 -2.03 4.42 -11.65
C GLU A 74 -3.51 3.99 -11.70
N GLU A 75 -4.17 4.16 -12.85
CA GLU A 75 -5.54 3.69 -13.06
C GLU A 75 -5.66 2.16 -12.97
N PHE A 76 -4.73 1.44 -13.61
CA PHE A 76 -4.65 -0.01 -13.51
C PHE A 76 -4.48 -0.46 -12.05
N TRP A 77 -3.59 0.20 -11.31
CA TRP A 77 -3.29 -0.14 -9.93
C TRP A 77 -4.52 0.00 -9.03
N CYS A 78 -5.32 1.06 -9.20
CA CYS A 78 -6.59 1.21 -8.48
C CYS A 78 -7.54 0.02 -8.72
N ARG A 79 -7.69 -0.41 -9.99
CA ARG A 79 -8.54 -1.56 -10.32
C ARG A 79 -8.01 -2.88 -9.77
N LEU A 80 -6.69 -3.03 -9.76
CA LEU A 80 -6.04 -4.19 -9.15
C LEU A 80 -6.30 -4.22 -7.64
N LEU A 81 -6.20 -3.08 -6.96
CA LEU A 81 -6.51 -2.96 -5.53
C LEU A 81 -7.97 -3.29 -5.22
N ASP A 82 -8.93 -2.82 -6.03
CA ASP A 82 -10.34 -3.18 -5.85
C ASP A 82 -10.53 -4.71 -5.86
N LYS A 83 -9.86 -5.39 -6.79
CA LYS A 83 -9.88 -6.85 -6.89
C LYS A 83 -9.20 -7.54 -5.72
N ILE A 84 -8.01 -7.08 -5.33
CA ILE A 84 -7.26 -7.66 -4.22
C ILE A 84 -8.01 -7.45 -2.89
N THR A 85 -8.61 -6.27 -2.69
CA THR A 85 -9.40 -5.93 -1.49
C THR A 85 -10.64 -6.80 -1.38
N ALA A 86 -11.34 -7.05 -2.49
CA ALA A 86 -12.47 -7.97 -2.53
C ALA A 86 -12.09 -9.42 -2.19
N VAL A 87 -10.80 -9.78 -2.29
CA VAL A 87 -10.30 -11.13 -2.07
C VAL A 87 -9.59 -11.30 -0.73
N GLN A 88 -8.81 -10.32 -0.21
CA GLN A 88 -8.00 -10.54 1.01
C GLN A 88 -7.25 -9.37 1.68
N ILE A 89 -7.44 -8.08 1.35
CA ILE A 89 -6.69 -6.99 2.01
C ILE A 89 -7.64 -5.87 2.46
N GLU A 90 -8.05 -5.88 3.75
CA GLU A 90 -8.66 -4.68 4.31
C GLU A 90 -7.63 -3.54 4.35
N PRO A 91 -7.97 -2.32 3.90
CA PRO A 91 -7.10 -1.17 4.05
C PRO A 91 -6.82 -0.99 5.53
N SER A 92 -5.55 -0.95 5.94
CA SER A 92 -5.13 -0.78 7.34
C SER A 92 -5.67 0.54 7.92
N SER A 93 -6.90 0.46 8.40
CA SER A 93 -7.66 1.48 9.09
C SER A 93 -7.15 1.53 10.52
N HIS A 94 -6.04 2.24 10.75
CA HIS A 94 -5.48 2.43 12.11
C HIS A 94 -6.41 3.16 13.08
N ARG A 95 -7.66 3.47 12.68
CA ARG A 95 -8.69 3.99 13.57
C ARG A 95 -9.14 2.95 14.58
N GLU A 96 -9.23 1.68 14.20
CA GLU A 96 -9.65 0.60 15.11
C GLU A 96 -8.50 0.13 16.03
N ASP A 97 -7.24 0.33 15.62
CA ASP A 97 -6.05 -0.01 16.41
C ASP A 97 -5.84 0.89 17.63
N SER A 98 -6.40 2.11 17.68
CA SER A 98 -6.08 3.07 18.76
C SER A 98 -6.52 2.57 20.14
N ALA A 99 -7.68 1.92 20.26
CA ALA A 99 -8.16 1.38 21.54
C ALA A 99 -7.26 0.23 22.02
N ARG A 100 -6.91 -0.69 21.11
CA ARG A 100 -6.02 -1.83 21.38
C ARG A 100 -4.60 -1.39 21.75
N ILE A 101 -4.05 -0.39 21.05
CA ILE A 101 -2.72 0.15 21.39
C ILE A 101 -2.74 0.77 22.79
N LYS A 102 -3.76 1.57 23.12
CA LYS A 102 -3.91 2.17 24.45
C LYS A 102 -3.99 1.10 25.54
N GLU A 103 -4.79 0.07 25.32
CA GLU A 103 -4.90 -1.08 26.22
C GLU A 103 -3.56 -1.79 26.38
N MET A 104 -2.84 -2.10 25.29
CA MET A 104 -1.55 -2.78 25.36
C MET A 104 -0.49 -1.92 26.06
N LEU A 105 -0.54 -0.59 25.90
CA LEU A 105 0.35 0.34 26.57
C LEU A 105 0.15 0.40 28.08
N THR A 106 -1.08 0.22 28.57
CA THR A 106 -1.46 0.32 30.00
C THR A 106 -1.54 -1.02 30.72
N SER A 107 -1.89 -2.10 30.02
CA SER A 107 -2.15 -3.43 30.60
C SER A 107 -0.99 -4.41 30.47
N THR A 108 0.05 -4.08 29.67
CA THR A 108 1.17 -5.00 29.41
C THR A 108 2.54 -4.37 29.68
N THR A 109 3.52 -5.21 29.97
CA THR A 109 4.94 -4.82 30.15
C THR A 109 5.74 -4.82 28.85
N ARG A 110 5.10 -5.13 27.70
CA ARG A 110 5.76 -5.20 26.39
C ARG A 110 6.41 -3.87 26.03
N THR A 111 7.52 -3.90 25.32
CA THR A 111 8.16 -2.68 24.84
C THR A 111 7.28 -1.97 23.81
N ILE A 112 7.51 -0.67 23.63
CA ILE A 112 6.78 0.11 22.61
C ILE A 112 7.07 -0.44 21.20
N THR A 113 8.26 -0.99 20.99
CA THR A 113 8.65 -1.66 19.75
C THR A 113 7.83 -2.91 19.50
N GLU A 114 7.70 -3.79 20.49
CA GLU A 114 6.87 -4.99 20.36
C GLU A 114 5.41 -4.63 20.09
N ILE A 115 4.87 -3.61 20.76
CA ILE A 115 3.49 -3.15 20.52
C ILE A 115 3.34 -2.58 19.09
N SER A 116 4.31 -1.78 18.64
CA SER A 116 4.34 -1.23 17.27
C SER A 116 4.30 -2.36 16.23
N GLU A 117 5.13 -3.39 16.40
CA GLU A 117 5.19 -4.55 15.51
C GLU A 117 3.90 -5.37 15.54
N MET A 118 3.37 -5.65 16.74
CA MET A 118 2.10 -6.38 16.91
C MET A 118 0.88 -5.66 16.32
N CYS A 119 0.96 -4.34 16.19
CA CYS A 119 -0.05 -3.51 15.55
C CYS A 119 0.26 -3.21 14.07
N GLY A 120 1.23 -3.91 13.46
CA GLY A 120 1.52 -3.83 12.04
C GLY A 120 2.19 -2.53 11.58
N PHE A 121 2.81 -1.78 12.50
CA PHE A 121 3.54 -0.57 12.13
C PHE A 121 4.92 -0.92 11.58
N SER A 122 5.22 -0.39 10.40
CA SER A 122 6.50 -0.59 9.70
C SER A 122 7.71 0.07 10.36
N SER A 123 7.49 1.00 11.30
CA SER A 123 8.58 1.56 12.12
C SER A 123 8.07 2.22 13.41
N LEU A 124 8.94 2.24 14.42
CA LEU A 124 8.67 2.87 15.71
C LEU A 124 8.42 4.37 15.60
N SER A 125 9.18 5.06 14.74
CA SER A 125 9.03 6.49 14.49
C SER A 125 7.65 6.81 13.90
N TYR A 126 7.18 5.95 13.00
CA TYR A 126 5.87 6.08 12.38
C TYR A 126 4.74 5.82 13.38
N PHE A 127 4.86 4.74 14.16
CA PHE A 127 3.97 4.43 15.27
C PHE A 127 3.83 5.60 16.26
N GLY A 128 4.96 6.15 16.74
CA GLY A 128 4.96 7.27 17.67
C GLY A 128 4.31 8.52 17.10
N LYS A 129 4.52 8.82 15.82
CA LYS A 129 3.88 9.95 15.12
C LYS A 129 2.37 9.78 15.04
N ILE A 130 1.90 8.61 14.59
CA ILE A 130 0.47 8.32 14.44
C ILE A 130 -0.22 8.31 15.80
N PHE A 131 0.36 7.65 16.79
CA PHE A 131 -0.21 7.61 18.13
C PHE A 131 -0.38 9.03 18.69
N ARG A 132 0.65 9.87 18.60
CA ARG A 132 0.59 11.27 19.04
C ARG A 132 -0.43 12.12 18.28
N GLN A 133 -0.60 11.91 16.98
CA GLN A 133 -1.64 12.61 16.22
C GLN A 133 -3.06 12.25 16.71
N HIS A 134 -3.27 11.02 17.18
CA HIS A 134 -4.58 10.55 17.63
C HIS A 134 -4.86 10.83 19.11
N THR A 135 -3.83 10.82 19.96
CA THR A 135 -3.98 10.95 21.42
C THR A 135 -3.47 12.28 21.98
N GLY A 136 -2.74 13.07 21.18
CA GLY A 136 -2.06 14.30 21.61
C GLY A 136 -0.70 14.07 22.26
N VAL A 137 -0.37 12.83 22.65
CA VAL A 137 0.82 12.48 23.45
C VAL A 137 1.58 11.30 22.85
N THR A 138 2.87 11.16 23.15
CA THR A 138 3.66 10.02 22.66
C THR A 138 3.27 8.71 23.36
N PRO A 139 3.52 7.53 22.76
CA PRO A 139 3.25 6.24 23.41
C PRO A 139 3.96 6.07 24.76
N VAL A 140 5.18 6.62 24.89
CA VAL A 140 5.97 6.63 26.14
C VAL A 140 5.25 7.43 27.21
N GLN A 141 4.81 8.66 26.88
CA GLN A 141 4.07 9.52 27.79
C GLN A 141 2.76 8.85 28.23
N TYR A 142 2.01 8.30 27.28
CA TYR A 142 0.73 7.64 27.55
C TYR A 142 0.88 6.45 28.51
N ARG A 143 1.88 5.59 28.29
CA ARG A 143 2.21 4.49 29.21
C ARG A 143 2.58 4.98 30.61
N SER A 144 3.22 6.14 30.69
CA SER A 144 3.64 6.75 31.96
C SER A 144 2.49 7.47 32.66
N GLY A 145 1.27 7.45 32.11
CA GLY A 145 0.06 8.05 32.69
C GLY A 145 -0.16 9.52 32.32
N LEU A 146 0.36 9.98 31.17
CA LEU A 146 0.45 11.39 30.76
C LEU A 146 -0.08 11.64 29.34
#